data_AF-A0A7K9TY34-F1
#
_entry.id   AF-A0A7K9TY34-F1
#
_cell.length_a   1.000
_cell.length_b   1.000
_cell.length_c   1.000
_cell.angle_alpha   90.00
_cell.angle_beta   90.00
_cell.angle_gamma   90.00
#
_symmetry.space_group_name_H-M   'P 1'
#
loop_
_entity.id
_entity.type
_entity.pdbx_description
1 polymer ?
#
loop_
_entity_poly.entity_id
_entity_poly.type
_entity_poly.pdbx_seq_one_letter_code
_entity_poly.pdbx_strand_id
1 'polypeptide(L)'
;LQKLLGTINWLRPYLGITTQDLAPLFQALRGIPDLRSERHLTSEGLQALQLVTEALEHQQSRRIVPHLEVALIIIHNKFHPYGLLGQWDPTAKDPLCIL
;
A
#
# COMPACT_ATOMS: atom_id res chain seq x y z
N LEU A 1 12.14 -0.44 15.15
CA LEU A 1 12.39 -0.16 13.71
C LEU A 1 12.29 -1.40 12.82
N GLN A 2 13.06 -2.47 13.02
CA GLN A 2 13.06 -3.64 12.12
C GLN A 2 11.67 -4.26 11.88
N LYS A 3 10.86 -4.47 12.93
CA LYS A 3 9.49 -5.01 12.78
C LYS A 3 8.62 -4.12 11.87
N LEU A 4 8.66 -2.81 12.08
CA LEU A 4 7.94 -1.83 11.26
C LEU A 4 8.35 -1.95 9.78
N LEU A 5 9.65 -2.00 9.51
CA LEU A 5 10.15 -2.11 8.14
C LEU A 5 9.85 -3.47 7.49
N GLY A 6 9.75 -4.53 8.30
CA GLY A 6 9.20 -5.82 7.85
C GLY A 6 7.75 -5.69 7.40
N THR A 7 6.90 -5.03 8.20
CA THR A 7 5.49 -4.77 7.84
C THR A 7 5.37 -3.90 6.60
N ILE A 8 6.16 -2.83 6.48
CA ILE A 8 6.16 -1.94 5.30
C ILE A 8 6.61 -2.70 4.05
N ASN A 9 7.64 -3.55 4.16
CA ASN A 9 8.06 -4.41 3.04
C ASN A 9 6.97 -5.36 2.58
N TRP A 10 6.20 -5.93 3.52
CA TRP A 10 5.06 -6.78 3.19
C TRP A 10 3.93 -6.01 2.48
N LEU A 11 3.67 -4.77 2.89
CA LEU A 11 2.64 -3.92 2.29
C LEU A 11 3.03 -3.33 0.93
N ARG A 12 4.33 -3.15 0.67
CA ARG A 12 4.84 -2.44 -0.52
C ARG A 12 4.18 -2.83 -1.86
N PRO A 13 3.94 -4.11 -2.19
CA PRO A 13 3.33 -4.48 -3.46
C PRO A 13 1.92 -3.90 -3.67
N TYR A 14 1.24 -3.58 -2.57
CA TYR A 14 -0.13 -3.06 -2.59
C TYR A 14 -0.16 -1.53 -2.67
N LEU A 15 0.87 -0.84 -2.15
CA LEU A 15 0.87 0.62 -1.99
C LEU A 15 1.36 1.39 -3.22
N GLY A 16 1.87 0.70 -4.25
CA GLY A 16 2.44 1.37 -5.43
C GLY A 16 3.72 2.17 -5.16
N ILE A 17 4.37 1.96 -4.00
CA ILE A 17 5.59 2.67 -3.59
C ILE A 17 6.82 1.95 -4.13
N THR A 18 7.79 2.69 -4.66
CA THR A 18 9.01 2.10 -5.23
C THR A 18 10.02 1.73 -4.15
N THR A 19 10.99 0.88 -4.51
CA THR A 19 12.13 0.57 -3.62
C THR A 19 12.96 1.81 -3.32
N GLN A 20 13.03 2.76 -4.26
CA GLN A 20 13.80 3.98 -4.11
C GLN A 20 13.18 4.90 -3.06
N ASP A 21 11.85 5.04 -3.06
CA ASP A 21 11.12 5.87 -2.08
C ASP A 21 11.33 5.36 -0.65
N LEU A 22 11.43 4.04 -0.47
CA LEU A 22 11.66 3.41 0.84
C LEU A 22 13.14 3.28 1.22
N ALA A 23 14.08 3.59 0.31
CA ALA A 23 15.51 3.40 0.54
C ALA A 23 16.02 4.07 1.84
N PRO A 24 15.60 5.31 2.20
CA PRO A 24 16.02 5.95 3.45
C PRO A 24 15.67 5.16 4.71
N LEU A 25 14.52 4.46 4.70
CA LEU A 25 14.11 3.61 5.83
C LEU A 25 15.05 2.42 6.03
N PHE A 26 15.51 1.78 4.95
CA PHE A 26 16.45 0.66 5.03
C PHE A 26 17.85 1.10 5.42
N GLN A 27 18.24 2.33 5.07
CA GLN A 27 19.52 2.89 5.51
C GLN A 27 19.56 3.02 7.04
N ALA A 28 18.44 3.32 7.69
CA ALA A 28 18.34 3.36 9.15
C ALA A 28 18.51 1.98 9.83
N LEU A 29 18.51 0.87 9.08
CA LEU A 29 18.85 -0.46 9.59
C LEU A 29 20.34 -0.80 9.46
N ARG A 30 21.11 -0.04 8.68
CA ARG A 30 22.54 -0.27 8.54
C ARG A 30 23.26 0.09 9.84
N GLY A 31 24.25 -0.70 10.24
CA GLY A 31 25.01 -0.49 11.47
C GLY A 31 25.13 -1.76 12.31
N ILE A 32 25.12 -1.60 13.64
CA ILE A 32 25.35 -2.68 14.59
C ILE A 32 24.20 -3.71 14.49
N PRO A 33 24.49 -5.02 14.33
CA PRO A 33 23.47 -6.06 14.20
C PRO A 33 22.58 -6.25 15.44
N ASP A 34 23.01 -5.74 16.59
CA ASP A 34 22.27 -5.82 17.84
C ASP A 34 20.86 -5.22 17.68
N LEU A 35 19.87 -5.94 18.20
CA LEU A 35 18.48 -5.52 18.18
C LEU A 35 18.21 -4.39 19.18
N ARG A 36 19.06 -4.27 20.21
CA ARG A 36 18.93 -3.29 21.30
C ARG A 36 19.67 -1.98 21.01
N SER A 37 20.48 -1.92 19.95
CA SER A 37 21.13 -0.68 19.56
C SER A 37 20.08 0.38 19.20
N GLU A 38 20.26 1.60 19.71
CA GLU A 38 19.44 2.73 19.28
C GLU A 38 19.61 2.96 17.77
N ARG A 39 18.48 3.19 17.10
CA ARG A 39 18.42 3.53 15.68
C ARG A 39 17.45 4.68 15.51
N HIS A 40 17.95 5.76 14.95
CA HIS A 40 17.16 6.96 14.68
C HIS A 40 16.81 7.01 13.20
N LEU A 41 15.59 7.45 12.89
CA LEU A 41 15.23 7.80 11.53
C LEU A 41 15.85 9.15 11.18
N THR A 42 16.43 9.26 9.99
CA THR A 42 16.81 10.56 9.44
C THR A 42 15.56 11.31 8.97
N SER A 43 15.72 12.59 8.62
CA SER A 43 14.64 13.39 8.04
C SER A 43 14.05 12.73 6.78
N GLU A 44 14.89 12.14 5.94
CA GLU A 44 14.49 11.41 4.74
C GLU A 44 13.76 10.11 5.09
N GLY A 45 14.17 9.43 6.17
CA GLY A 45 13.44 8.28 6.70
C GLY A 45 12.04 8.63 7.18
N LEU A 46 11.88 9.80 7.83
CA LEU A 46 10.56 10.29 8.24
C LEU A 46 9.68 10.64 7.04
N GLN A 47 10.22 11.29 6.01
CA GLN A 47 9.51 11.57 4.77
C GLN A 47 9.06 10.29 4.06
N ALA A 48 9.93 9.29 3.97
CA ALA A 48 9.57 7.98 3.42
C ALA A 48 8.45 7.29 4.21
N LEU A 49 8.40 7.47 5.54
CA LEU A 49 7.31 6.98 6.37
C LEU A 49 5.99 7.74 6.14
N GLN A 50 6.06 9.04 5.88
CA GLN A 50 4.89 9.84 5.50
C GLN A 50 4.31 9.36 4.16
N LEU A 51 5.16 9.11 3.15
CA LEU A 51 4.71 8.55 1.87
C LEU A 51 3.98 7.21 2.05
N VAL A 52 4.45 6.34 2.96
CA VAL A 52 3.76 5.09 3.30
C VAL A 52 2.38 5.34 3.90
N THR A 53 2.29 6.33 4.81
CA THR A 53 1.02 6.70 5.44
C THR A 53 0.03 7.25 4.42
N GLU A 54 0.47 8.17 3.56
CA GLU A 54 -0.36 8.75 2.50
C GLU A 54 -0.85 7.67 1.53
N ALA A 55 0.03 6.76 1.10
CA ALA A 55 -0.37 5.66 0.23
C ALA A 55 -1.40 4.73 0.91
N LEU A 56 -1.27 4.47 2.20
CA LEU A 56 -2.24 3.69 2.97
C LEU A 56 -3.60 4.37 3.06
N GLU A 57 -3.64 5.69 3.25
CA GLU A 57 -4.89 6.47 3.31
C GLU A 57 -5.61 6.51 1.96
N HIS A 58 -4.85 6.52 0.86
CA HIS A 58 -5.40 6.49 -0.50
C HIS A 58 -5.75 5.08 -0.99
N GLN A 59 -5.23 4.03 -0.36
CA GLN A 59 -5.52 2.67 -0.75
C GLN A 59 -6.97 2.29 -0.38
N GLN A 60 -7.72 1.82 -1.37
CA GLN A 60 -9.01 1.17 -1.13
C GLN A 60 -8.87 -0.33 -1.34
N SER A 61 -9.27 -1.12 -0.34
CA SER A 61 -9.52 -2.55 -0.51
C SER A 61 -10.79 -2.92 0.25
N ARG A 62 -11.69 -3.65 -0.39
CA ARG A 62 -12.88 -4.18 0.26
C ARG A 62 -12.87 -5.70 0.20
N ARG A 63 -13.46 -6.31 1.23
CA ARG A 63 -13.70 -7.75 1.20
C ARG A 63 -14.88 -8.05 0.29
N ILE A 64 -14.84 -9.22 -0.35
CA ILE A 64 -15.96 -9.75 -1.11
C ILE A 64 -17.20 -9.82 -0.20
N VAL A 65 -18.29 -9.23 -0.67
CA VAL A 65 -19.62 -9.32 -0.10
C VAL A 65 -20.31 -10.55 -0.70
N PRO A 66 -20.61 -11.61 0.08
CA PRO A 66 -20.99 -12.91 -0.48
C PRO A 66 -22.27 -12.93 -1.34
N HIS A 67 -23.16 -11.95 -1.17
CA HIS A 67 -24.46 -11.88 -1.84
C HIS A 67 -24.48 -10.90 -3.03
N LEU A 68 -23.34 -10.27 -3.35
CA LEU A 68 -23.21 -9.40 -4.52
C LEU A 68 -22.41 -10.10 -5.61
N GLU A 69 -22.79 -9.90 -6.86
CA GLU A 69 -22.04 -10.43 -7.99
C GLU A 69 -20.71 -9.71 -8.17
N VAL A 70 -19.66 -10.45 -8.54
CA VAL A 70 -18.36 -9.90 -8.93
C VAL A 70 -18.38 -9.61 -10.43
N ALA A 71 -18.08 -8.37 -10.79
CA ALA A 71 -17.96 -7.93 -12.16
C ALA A 71 -16.50 -7.60 -12.50
N LEU A 72 -16.11 -7.93 -13.73
CA LEU A 72 -14.90 -7.41 -14.36
C LEU A 72 -15.27 -6.17 -15.18
N ILE A 73 -14.82 -5.00 -14.73
CA ILE A 73 -15.00 -3.74 -15.43
C ILE A 73 -13.77 -3.50 -16.30
N ILE A 74 -13.97 -3.40 -17.62
CA ILE A 74 -12.91 -3.11 -18.58
C ILE A 74 -12.93 -1.61 -18.88
N ILE A 75 -11.86 -0.92 -18.51
CA ILE A 75 -11.69 0.52 -18.74
C ILE A 75 -10.81 0.71 -19.97
N HIS A 76 -11.33 1.39 -20.97
CA HIS A 76 -10.59 1.66 -22.20
C HIS A 76 -9.47 2.68 -21.96
N ASN A 77 -8.28 2.39 -22.49
CA ASN A 77 -7.16 3.34 -22.56
C ASN A 77 -6.44 3.15 -23.90
N LYS A 78 -5.82 4.24 -24.39
CA LYS A 78 -5.13 4.33 -25.67
C LYS A 78 -4.07 3.25 -25.90
N PHE A 79 -3.36 2.82 -24.87
CA PHE A 79 -2.24 1.88 -25.00
C PHE A 79 -2.61 0.44 -24.63
N HIS A 80 -3.39 0.25 -23.56
CA HIS A 80 -3.88 -1.05 -23.12
C HIS A 80 -5.12 -0.87 -22.24
N PRO A 81 -6.12 -1.77 -22.28
CA PRO A 81 -7.25 -1.70 -21.36
C PRO A 81 -6.80 -1.96 -19.92
N TYR A 82 -7.50 -1.38 -18.97
CA TYR A 82 -7.40 -1.74 -17.55
C TYR A 82 -8.55 -2.67 -17.18
N GLY A 83 -8.27 -3.64 -16.32
CA GLY A 83 -9.29 -4.47 -15.68
C GLY A 83 -9.43 -4.09 -14.22
N LEU A 84 -10.66 -3.92 -13.77
CA LEU A 84 -11.02 -3.71 -12.37
C LEU A 84 -11.99 -4.80 -11.93
N LEU A 85 -11.67 -5.53 -10.88
CA LEU A 85 -12.62 -6.43 -10.23
C LEU A 85 -13.38 -5.65 -9.16
N GLY A 86 -14.70 -5.76 -9.17
CA GLY A 86 -15.52 -5.07 -8.19
C GLY A 86 -16.91 -5.68 -8.03
N GLN A 87 -17.60 -5.24 -7.00
CA GLN A 87 -19.00 -5.55 -6.75
C GLN A 87 -19.79 -4.24 -6.72
N TRP A 88 -21.04 -4.26 -7.16
CA TRP A 88 -21.92 -3.10 -7.10
C TRP A 88 -22.98 -3.29 -6.01
N ASP A 89 -22.92 -2.46 -4.97
CA ASP A 89 -23.88 -2.42 -3.87
C ASP A 89 -24.72 -1.13 -3.95
N PRO A 90 -25.94 -1.18 -4.50
CA PRO A 90 -26.77 0.02 -4.61
C PRO A 90 -27.24 0.57 -3.25
N THR A 91 -27.05 -0.17 -2.16
CA THR A 91 -27.46 0.23 -0.81
C THR A 91 -26.35 0.94 -0.03
N ALA A 92 -25.09 0.79 -0.47
CA ALA A 92 -23.95 1.40 0.18
C ALA A 92 -23.82 2.89 -0.16
N LYS A 93 -23.23 3.66 0.77
CA LYS A 93 -22.90 5.08 0.53
C LYS A 93 -21.94 5.25 -0.65
N ASP A 94 -21.01 4.31 -0.80
CA ASP A 94 -20.17 4.19 -1.98
C ASP A 94 -20.45 2.83 -2.64
N PRO A 95 -21.23 2.83 -3.73
CA PRO A 95 -21.79 1.60 -4.30
C PRO A 95 -20.76 0.74 -5.01
N LEU A 96 -19.61 1.29 -5.41
CA LEU A 96 -18.56 0.50 -6.04
C LEU A 96 -17.63 -0.10 -4.98
N CYS A 97 -17.68 -1.42 -4.83
CA CYS A 97 -16.77 -2.16 -3.98
C CYS A 97 -15.62 -2.71 -4.81
N ILE A 98 -14.47 -2.03 -4.80
CA ILE A 98 -13.24 -2.51 -5.46
C ILE A 98 -12.63 -3.66 -4.63
N LEU A 99 -12.34 -4.77 -5.31
CA LEU A 99 -11.73 -5.97 -4.73
C LEU A 99 -10.22 -5.99 -4.87
#